data_AF-A0A7C6U6F1-F1
#
_entry.id   AF-A0A7C6U6F1-F1
#
_cell.length_a   1.000
_cell.length_b   1.000
_cell.length_c   1.000
_cell.angle_alpha   90.00
_cell.angle_beta   90.00
_cell.angle_gamma   90.00
#
_symmetry.space_group_name_H-M   'P 1'
#
loop_
_entity.id
_entity.type
_entity.pdbx_description
1 polymer ?
#
loop_
_entity_poly.entity_id
_entity_poly.type
_entity_poly.pdbx_seq_one_letter_code
_entity_poly.pdbx_strand_id
1 'polypeptide(L)'
;MNRVDFHSVSAILFHYLKEADTSQIDYVYMIFASFSNDTNDFMYDNGLVCKWIKGQAKVSPRIINYYVDDSHKEAMYQDIEKEFFPYLSDFANA
;
A
#
# COMPACT_ATOMS: atom_id res chain seq x y z
N MET A 1 11.55 12.32 14.80
CA MET A 1 11.19 12.51 13.38
C MET A 1 9.74 12.13 13.23
N ASN A 2 8.85 13.10 12.99
CA ASN A 2 7.42 12.83 12.76
C ASN A 2 7.30 12.19 11.38
N ARG A 3 7.38 10.85 11.32
CA ARG A 3 7.12 10.11 10.08
C ARG A 3 5.62 10.17 9.81
N VAL A 4 5.24 10.40 8.55
CA VAL A 4 3.85 10.27 8.12
C VAL A 4 3.47 8.80 8.27
N ASP A 5 2.36 8.50 8.95
CA ASP A 5 1.90 7.13 9.16
C ASP A 5 1.08 6.63 7.97
N PHE A 6 1.00 5.30 7.82
CA PHE A 6 0.30 4.64 6.72
C PHE A 6 -1.16 5.11 6.61
N HIS A 7 -1.88 5.21 7.73
CA HIS A 7 -3.28 5.62 7.69
C HIS A 7 -3.43 7.02 7.11
N SER A 8 -2.63 7.99 7.56
CA SER A 8 -2.70 9.37 7.06
C SER A 8 -2.49 9.46 5.54
N VAL A 9 -1.51 8.73 5.00
CA VAL A 9 -1.28 8.68 3.54
C VAL A 9 -2.42 7.94 2.85
N SER A 10 -2.73 6.72 3.28
CA SER A 10 -3.74 5.88 2.64
C SER A 10 -5.13 6.49 2.68
N ALA A 11 -5.49 7.25 3.72
CA ALA A 11 -6.77 7.94 3.79
C ALA A 11 -6.92 8.97 2.66
N ILE A 12 -5.85 9.70 2.32
CA ILE A 12 -5.85 10.66 1.21
C ILE A 12 -5.92 9.91 -0.12
N LEU A 13 -5.02 8.94 -0.33
CA LEU A 13 -4.92 8.25 -1.62
C LEU A 13 -6.18 7.43 -1.93
N PHE A 14 -6.67 6.67 -0.96
CA PHE A 14 -7.82 5.82 -1.13
C PHE A 14 -9.12 6.62 -1.32
N HIS A 15 -9.20 7.85 -0.79
CA HIS A 15 -10.34 8.73 -1.03
C HIS A 15 -10.54 9.01 -2.53
N TYR A 16 -9.44 9.29 -3.24
CA TYR A 16 -9.47 9.58 -4.68
C TYR A 16 -9.51 8.32 -5.55
N LEU A 17 -8.85 7.22 -5.14
CA LEU A 17 -8.94 5.93 -5.85
C LEU A 17 -10.34 5.30 -5.81
N LYS A 18 -11.16 5.63 -4.80
CA LYS A 18 -12.55 5.19 -4.72
C LYS A 18 -13.38 5.67 -5.92
N GLU A 19 -13.00 6.77 -6.55
CA GLU A 19 -13.66 7.27 -7.77
C GLU A 19 -13.34 6.40 -8.99
N ALA A 20 -12.29 5.56 -8.92
CA ALA A 20 -11.82 4.64 -9.96
C ALA A 20 -12.18 3.16 -9.71
N ASP A 21 -13.18 2.87 -8.87
CA ASP A 21 -13.68 1.50 -8.54
C ASP A 21 -12.64 0.54 -7.91
N THR A 22 -11.59 1.08 -7.27
CA THR A 22 -10.55 0.27 -6.62
C THR A 22 -10.97 -0.15 -5.20
N SER A 23 -10.90 -1.45 -4.88
CA SER A 23 -11.21 -1.94 -3.52
C SER A 23 -10.06 -1.68 -2.53
N GLN A 24 -10.35 -1.75 -1.23
CA GLN A 24 -9.33 -1.63 -0.18
C GLN A 24 -8.25 -2.71 -0.27
N ILE A 25 -8.64 -3.89 -0.77
CA ILE A 25 -7.73 -5.02 -0.95
C ILE A 25 -6.81 -4.78 -2.13
N ASP A 26 -7.37 -4.37 -3.27
CA ASP A 26 -6.58 -4.04 -4.45
C ASP A 26 -5.57 -2.94 -4.12
N TYR A 27 -5.99 -1.92 -3.36
CA TYR A 27 -5.11 -0.87 -2.88
C TYR A 27 -3.91 -1.39 -2.06
N VAL A 28 -4.11 -2.34 -1.13
CA VAL A 28 -2.98 -2.87 -0.34
C VAL A 28 -2.11 -3.83 -1.15
N TYR A 29 -2.68 -4.59 -2.08
CA TYR A 29 -1.90 -5.39 -3.03
C TYR A 29 -1.03 -4.51 -3.91
N MET A 30 -1.53 -3.35 -4.32
CA MET A 30 -0.83 -2.36 -5.13
C MET A 30 0.32 -1.71 -4.35
N ILE A 31 0.05 -1.19 -3.15
CA ILE A 31 1.08 -0.52 -2.33
C ILE A 31 2.14 -1.49 -1.79
N PHE A 32 1.78 -2.75 -1.58
CA PHE A 32 2.68 -3.79 -1.10
C PHE A 32 2.88 -4.91 -2.15
N ALA A 33 3.03 -4.53 -3.42
CA ALA A 33 3.08 -5.46 -4.54
C ALA A 33 4.25 -6.45 -4.40
N SER A 34 5.46 -5.97 -4.12
CA SER A 34 6.63 -6.83 -3.96
C SER A 34 6.46 -7.83 -2.81
N PHE A 35 5.98 -7.37 -1.64
CA PHE A 35 5.68 -8.28 -0.53
C PHE A 35 4.64 -9.34 -0.93
N SER A 36 3.57 -8.93 -1.61
CA SER A 36 2.48 -9.81 -2.00
C SER A 36 2.92 -10.88 -3.01
N ASN A 37 3.83 -10.51 -3.91
CA ASN A 37 4.41 -11.43 -4.90
C ASN A 37 5.40 -12.41 -4.28
N ASP A 38 6.19 -11.98 -3.29
CA ASP A 38 7.20 -12.82 -2.65
C ASP A 38 6.63 -13.70 -1.53
N THR A 39 5.45 -13.39 -1.01
CA THR A 39 4.83 -14.10 0.12
C THR A 39 3.51 -14.78 -0.23
N ASN A 40 3.63 -15.92 -0.91
CA ASN A 40 2.48 -16.72 -1.37
C ASN A 40 1.58 -17.28 -0.24
N ASP A 41 2.07 -17.33 1.01
CA ASP A 41 1.33 -17.82 2.18
C ASP A 41 0.64 -16.70 2.97
N PHE A 42 0.78 -15.44 2.56
CA PHE A 42 0.12 -14.31 3.21
C PHE A 42 -1.21 -13.99 2.55
N MET A 43 -2.29 -14.00 3.34
CA MET A 43 -3.62 -13.55 2.89
C MET A 43 -4.02 -12.27 3.59
N TYR A 44 -4.45 -11.27 2.81
CA TYR A 44 -5.00 -10.04 3.36
C TYR A 44 -6.42 -10.30 3.86
N ASP A 45 -6.65 -9.99 5.13
CA ASP A 45 -7.99 -10.00 5.73
C ASP A 45 -8.69 -8.65 5.50
N ASN A 46 -9.86 -8.67 4.87
CA ASN A 46 -10.64 -7.46 4.56
C ASN A 46 -10.93 -6.61 5.80
N GLY A 47 -11.21 -7.25 6.94
CA GLY A 47 -11.50 -6.55 8.19
C GLY A 47 -10.27 -5.85 8.76
N LEU A 48 -9.11 -6.49 8.71
CA LEU A 48 -7.83 -5.90 9.13
C LEU A 48 -7.38 -4.78 8.20
N VAL A 49 -7.46 -4.98 6.88
CA VAL A 49 -7.12 -3.96 5.88
C VAL A 49 -7.98 -2.72 6.08
N CYS A 50 -9.29 -2.89 6.32
CA CYS A 50 -10.18 -1.77 6.62
C CYS A 50 -9.74 -1.00 7.88
N LYS A 51 -9.32 -1.71 8.93
CA LYS A 51 -8.81 -1.10 10.16
C LYS A 51 -7.49 -0.38 9.94
N TRP A 52 -6.60 -0.88 9.08
CA TRP A 52 -5.35 -0.19 8.72
C TRP A 52 -5.62 1.14 8.03
N ILE A 53 -6.47 1.12 6.99
CA ILE A 53 -6.83 2.32 6.23
C ILE A 53 -7.59 3.34 7.10
N LYS A 54 -8.34 2.90 8.11
CA LYS A 54 -9.04 3.77 9.07
C LYS A 54 -8.18 4.20 10.27
N GLY A 55 -6.92 3.75 10.37
CA GLY A 55 -6.05 4.07 11.50
C GLY A 55 -6.45 3.39 12.82
N GLN A 56 -7.33 2.39 12.75
CA GLN A 56 -7.84 1.64 13.89
C GLN A 56 -6.93 0.47 14.28
N ALA A 57 -6.02 0.06 13.39
CA ALA A 57 -5.00 -0.94 13.65
C ALA A 57 -3.71 -0.58 12.90
N LYS A 58 -2.57 -1.05 13.41
CA LYS A 58 -1.29 -0.96 12.70
C LYS A 58 -1.22 -2.01 11.60
N VAL A 59 -0.54 -1.67 10.50
CA VAL A 59 -0.20 -2.61 9.42
C VAL A 59 0.53 -3.83 10.00
N SER A 60 0.32 -5.00 9.39
CA SER A 60 0.95 -6.26 9.79
C SER A 60 2.46 -6.10 9.98
N PRO A 61 3.03 -6.50 11.14
CA PRO A 61 4.48 -6.49 11.34
C PRO A 61 5.25 -7.28 10.29
N ARG A 62 4.63 -8.32 9.70
CA ARG A 62 5.25 -9.14 8.65
C ARG A 62 5.48 -8.32 7.36
N ILE A 63 4.50 -7.49 6.98
CA ILE A 63 4.62 -6.56 5.85
C ILE A 63 5.70 -5.51 6.16
N ILE A 64 5.64 -4.91 7.35
CA ILE A 64 6.61 -3.87 7.73
C ILE A 64 8.04 -4.41 7.76
N ASN A 65 8.25 -5.59 8.34
CA ASN A 65 9.57 -6.19 8.44
C ASN A 65 10.16 -6.56 7.08
N TYR A 66 9.33 -6.92 6.09
CA TYR A 66 9.78 -7.13 4.72
C TYR A 66 10.47 -5.88 4.17
N TYR A 67 9.81 -4.71 4.20
CA TYR A 67 10.38 -3.46 3.65
C TYR A 67 11.41 -2.75 4.54
N VAL A 68 11.52 -3.12 5.82
CA VAL A 68 12.57 -2.59 6.71
C VAL A 68 13.93 -3.23 6.41
N ASP A 69 13.95 -4.46 5.89
CA ASP A 69 15.16 -5.14 5.44
C ASP A 69 15.83 -4.35 4.30
N ASP A 70 17.14 -4.10 4.43
CA ASP A 70 17.91 -3.35 3.44
C ASP A 70 17.82 -3.94 2.02
N SER A 71 17.64 -5.27 1.91
CA SER A 71 17.48 -5.95 0.62
C SER A 71 16.14 -5.65 -0.08
N HIS A 72 15.11 -5.25 0.66
CA HIS A 72 13.76 -4.98 0.14
C HIS A 72 13.36 -3.50 0.25
N LYS A 73 14.22 -2.62 0.78
CA LYS A 73 13.96 -1.17 0.76
C LYS A 73 13.76 -0.65 -0.66
N GLU A 74 14.57 -1.14 -1.60
CA GLU A 74 14.43 -0.78 -3.01
C GLU A 74 13.10 -1.26 -3.60
N ALA A 75 12.60 -2.41 -3.14
CA ALA A 75 11.30 -2.94 -3.55
C ALA A 75 10.16 -1.98 -3.17
N MET A 76 10.23 -1.33 -1.99
CA MET A 76 9.26 -0.30 -1.61
C MET A 76 9.26 0.89 -2.58
N TYR A 77 10.45 1.35 -3.00
CA TYR A 77 10.55 2.47 -3.94
C TYR A 77 9.97 2.09 -5.30
N GLN A 78 10.23 0.87 -5.77
CA GLN A 78 9.69 0.36 -7.03
C GLN A 78 8.18 0.16 -6.97
N ASP A 79 7.63 -0.34 -5.87
CA ASP A 79 6.18 -0.47 -5.68
C ASP A 79 5.52 0.92 -5.76
N ILE A 80 6.07 1.93 -5.07
CA ILE A 80 5.55 3.30 -5.14
C ILE A 80 5.67 3.86 -6.58
N GLU A 81 6.81 3.69 -7.24
CA GLU A 81 7.00 4.23 -8.60
C GLU A 81 6.07 3.58 -9.62
N LYS A 82 5.92 2.26 -9.59
CA LYS A 82 5.16 1.51 -10.61
C LYS A 82 3.66 1.51 -10.35
N GLU A 83 3.27 1.41 -9.09
CA GLU A 83 1.89 1.16 -8.71
C GLU A 83 1.21 2.44 -8.24
N PHE A 84 1.94 3.38 -7.66
CA PHE A 84 1.35 4.60 -7.10
C PHE A 84 1.48 5.84 -8.01
N PHE A 85 2.66 6.10 -8.59
CA PHE A 85 2.86 7.29 -9.42
C PHE A 85 1.98 7.39 -10.68
N PRO A 86 1.58 6.30 -11.37
CA PRO A 86 0.67 6.41 -12.51
C PRO A 86 -0.67 7.09 -12.18
N TYR A 87 -1.15 6.95 -10.94
CA TYR A 87 -2.37 7.61 -10.49
C TYR A 87 -2.18 9.10 -10.16
N LEU A 88 -0.95 9.54 -9.93
CA LEU A 88 -0.63 10.95 -9.65
C LEU A 88 -0.26 11.75 -10.89
N SER A 89 0.24 11.08 -11.93
CA SER A 89 0.92 11.72 -13.06
C SER A 89 0.01 12.05 -14.24
N ASP A 90 -1.32 11.92 -14.09
CA ASP A 90 -2.32 12.11 -15.16
C ASP A 90 -2.02 11.31 -16.46
N PHE A 91 -1.15 10.30 -16.39
CA PHE A 91 -0.61 9.61 -17.57
C PHE A 91 -1.68 8.82 -18.36
N ALA A 92 -2.85 8.60 -17.76
CA ALA A 92 -4.01 8.01 -18.43
C ALA A 92 -4.60 8.89 -19.56
N ASN A 93 -4.13 10.14 -19.72
CA ASN A 93 -4.55 11.06 -20.78
C ASN A 93 -3.45 11.39 -21.81
N ALA A 94 -2.34 10.63 -21.87
CA ALA A 94 -1.26 10.81 -22.85
C ALA A 94 -1.34 9.81 -24.02
#